data_AF-A0A957RVK1-F1
#
_entry.id   AF-A0A957RVK1-F1
#
_cell.length_a   1.000
_cell.length_b   1.000
_cell.length_c   1.000
_cell.angle_alpha   90.00
_cell.angle_beta   90.00
_cell.angle_gamma   90.00
#
_symmetry.space_group_name_H-M   'P 1'
#
loop_
_entity.id
_entity.type
_entity.pdbx_description
1 polymer ?
#
loop_
_entity_poly.entity_id
_entity_poly.type
_entity_poly.pdbx_seq_one_letter_code
_entity_poly.pdbx_strand_id
1 'polypeptide(L)' 'MLIVHVDVNVKPEAVDAFIAATVENARNSIQEPGIARFDVI' A
#
# COMPACT_ATOMS: atom_id res chain seq x y z
N MET A 1 15.51 -1.10 -12.22
CA MET A 1 14.62 -1.08 -11.04
C MET A 1 13.20 -1.19 -11.56
N LEU A 2 12.47 -2.24 -11.18
CA LEU A 2 11.05 -2.36 -11.52
C LEU A 2 10.26 -1.50 -10.54
N ILE A 3 9.41 -0.61 -11.05
CA ILE A 3 8.53 0.23 -10.24
C ILE A 3 7.10 -0.06 -10.68
N VAL A 4 6.23 -0.33 -9.72
CA VAL A 4 4.81 -0.56 -9.95
C VAL A 4 4.06 0.62 -9.33
N HIS A 5 3.21 1.27 -10.12
CA HIS A 5 2.28 2.29 -9.66
C HIS A 5 0.86 1.77 -9.88
N VAL A 6 0.04 1.84 -8.83
CA VAL A 6 -1.35 1.41 -8.85
C VAL A 6 -2.20 2.60 -8.45
N ASP A 7 -3.16 2.94 -9.31
CA ASP A 7 -4.21 3.91 -9.03
C ASP A 7 -5.51 3.15 -8.72
N VAL A 8 -6.18 3.49 -7.63
CA VAL A 8 -7.40 2.81 -7.18
C VAL A 8 -8.46 3.80 -6.74
N ASN A 9 -9.72 3.49 -7.05
CA ASN A 9 -10.87 4.22 -6.53
C ASN A 9 -11.44 3.46 -5.32
N VAL A 10 -11.38 4.08 -4.14
CA VAL A 10 -11.94 3.52 -2.91
C VAL A 10 -13.34 4.08 -2.70
N LYS A 11 -14.27 3.23 -2.25
CA LYS A 11 -15.61 3.69 -1.89
C LYS A 11 -15.52 4.69 -0.73
N PRO A 12 -16.28 5.81 -0.74
CA PRO A 12 -16.18 6.83 0.31
C PRO A 12 -16.33 6.28 1.73
N GLU A 13 -17.21 5.32 1.93
CA GLU A 13 -17.48 4.68 3.23
C GLU A 13 -16.36 3.75 3.72
N ALA A 14 -15.38 3.42 2.86
CA ALA A 14 -14.32 2.46 3.14
C ALA A 14 -12.93 3.10 3.25
N VAL A 15 -12.81 4.43 3.12
CA VAL A 15 -11.52 5.14 3.09
C VAL A 15 -10.69 4.86 4.35
N ASP A 16 -11.26 5.01 5.54
CA ASP A 16 -10.52 4.80 6.79
C ASP A 16 -10.06 3.35 6.96
N ALA A 17 -10.93 2.39 6.62
CA ALA A 17 -10.61 0.97 6.65
C ALA A 17 -9.50 0.62 5.64
N PHE A 18 -9.53 1.23 4.46
CA PHE A 18 -8.51 1.07 3.44
C PHE A 18 -7.16 1.65 3.87
N ILE A 19 -7.15 2.85 4.49
CA ILE A 19 -5.94 3.46 5.05
C ILE A 19 -5.34 2.55 6.13
N ALA A 20 -6.16 2.04 7.07
CA ALA A 20 -5.66 1.14 8.11
C ALA A 20 -5.06 -0.15 7.53
N ALA A 21 -5.73 -0.76 6.56
CA ALA A 21 -5.25 -1.97 5.89
C ALA A 21 -3.96 -1.72 5.09
N THR A 22 -3.85 -0.58 4.40
CA THR A 22 -2.66 -0.25 3.60
C THR A 22 -1.44 0.07 4.46
N VAL A 23 -1.61 0.70 5.62
CA VAL A 23 -0.52 0.91 6.58
C VAL A 23 0.05 -0.42 7.07
N GLU A 24 -0.82 -1.37 7.43
CA GLU A 24 -0.37 -2.69 7.85
C GLU A 24 0.30 -3.45 6.71
N ASN A 25 -0.25 -3.37 5.50
CA ASN A 25 0.35 -3.97 4.32
C ASN A 25 1.76 -3.39 4.05
N ALA A 26 1.91 -2.07 4.06
CA ALA A 26 3.20 -1.41 3.84
C ALA A 26 4.25 -1.84 4.88
N ARG A 27 3.88 -1.90 6.17
CA ARG A 27 4.78 -2.35 7.25
C ARG A 27 5.30 -3.77 7.08
N ASN A 28 4.47 -4.66 6.56
CA ASN A 28 4.86 -6.04 6.28
C ASN A 28 5.66 -6.14 4.97
N SER A 29 5.24 -5.43 3.92
CA SER A 29 5.87 -5.53 2.61
C SER A 29 7.30 -4.98 2.55
N ILE A 30 7.63 -3.92 3.30
CA ILE A 30 9.03 -3.44 3.37
C ILE A 30 10.00 -4.49 3.95
N GLN A 31 9.51 -5.55 4.59
CA GLN A 31 10.33 -6.64 5.13
C GLN A 31 10.52 -7.78 4.11
N GLU A 32 9.78 -7.76 3.00
CA GLU A 32 9.84 -8.80 1.99
C GLU A 32 11.13 -8.69 1.15
N PRO A 33 11.81 -9.82 0.84
CA PRO A 33 13.00 -9.80 0.00
C PRO A 33 12.73 -9.19 -1.37
N GLY A 34 13.54 -8.19 -1.75
CA GLY A 34 13.44 -7.53 -3.05
C GLY A 34 12.51 -6.30 -3.08
N ILE A 35 11.77 -6.02 -2.00
CA ILE A 35 11.03 -4.77 -1.87
C ILE A 35 11.95 -3.68 -1.33
N ALA A 36 12.30 -2.74 -2.20
CA ALA A 36 13.08 -1.56 -1.80
C ALA A 36 12.22 -0.49 -1.11
N ARG A 37 10.92 -0.40 -1.47
CA ARG A 37 9.96 0.58 -0.95
C ARG A 37 8.53 0.11 -1.23
N PHE A 38 7.59 0.43 -0.33
CA PHE A 38 6.16 0.21 -0.51
C PHE A 38 5.40 1.35 0.17
N ASP A 39 4.77 2.21 -0.63
CA ASP A 39 4.11 3.42 -0.14
C ASP A 39 2.68 3.53 -0.68
N VAL A 40 1.82 4.19 0.09
CA VAL A 40 0.48 4.62 -0.30
C VAL A 40 0.40 6.13 -0.04
N ILE A 41 0.03 6.91 -1.06
CA ILE A 41 0.08 8.39 -1.10
C ILE A 41 -1.33 8.94 -1.29
#